data_AF-A0A2P2CY13-F1
#
_entry.id   AF-A0A2P2CY13-F1
#
_cell.length_a   1.000
_cell.length_b   1.000
_cell.length_c   1.000
_cell.angle_alpha   90.00
_cell.angle_beta   90.00
_cell.angle_gamma   90.00
#
_symmetry.space_group_name_H-M   'P 1'
#
loop_
_entity.id
_entity.type
_entity.pdbx_description
1 polymer ?
#
loop_
_entity_poly.entity_id
_entity_poly.type
_entity_poly.pdbx_seq_one_letter_code
_entity_poly.pdbx_strand_id
1 'polypeptide(L)'
;MPQVFYLGLILFTLGKVLKDKNVDLLESRREFRVIFSWVTGLYSMSVVLMEVITKDAGYSVQLDLINSSFIFVLVFFISFRIFQFRENVFPTEEIQKEEVTEEPLDENLLQKLNSLLKDQKVFLQENLTILALAKRLNVPEKKVRRLINQGLGYRNFNEFLNHFRIKEAMFILSDPDKNDFQVLRIAMDLGYGSLAPFNRAFKEIVGMTPSDFRKQNSSAK
;
A
#
# COMPACT_ATOMS: atom_id res chain seq x y z
N MET A 1 -12.60 7.86 39.29
CA MET A 1 -12.97 6.97 38.15
C MET A 1 -12.30 7.36 36.83
N PRO A 2 -12.34 8.61 36.33
CA PRO A 2 -11.73 8.96 35.04
C PRO A 2 -10.19 8.85 35.01
N GLN A 3 -9.52 9.13 36.13
CA GLN A 3 -8.05 9.10 36.25
C GLN A 3 -7.43 7.71 36.00
N VAL A 4 -8.10 6.64 36.41
CA VAL A 4 -7.63 5.25 36.18
C VAL A 4 -7.72 4.87 34.70
N PHE A 5 -8.72 5.42 33.99
CA PHE A 5 -8.88 5.22 32.54
C PHE A 5 -7.77 5.89 31.74
N TYR A 6 -7.38 7.12 32.11
CA TYR A 6 -6.25 7.82 31.49
C TYR A 6 -4.92 7.11 31.73
N LEU A 7 -4.67 6.64 32.95
CA LEU A 7 -3.50 5.80 33.27
C LEU A 7 -3.47 4.50 32.44
N GLY A 8 -4.63 3.86 32.26
CA GLY A 8 -4.75 2.69 31.40
C GLY A 8 -4.43 2.96 29.93
N LEU A 9 -4.89 4.09 29.37
CA LEU A 9 -4.58 4.50 28.01
C LEU A 9 -3.08 4.78 27.82
N ILE A 10 -2.44 5.47 28.77
CA ILE A 10 -1.00 5.76 28.74
C ILE A 10 -0.17 4.46 28.78
N LEU A 11 -0.52 3.54 29.68
CA LEU A 11 0.17 2.24 29.77
C LEU A 11 -0.02 1.40 28.51
N PHE A 12 -1.21 1.44 27.90
CA PHE A 12 -1.50 0.74 26.66
C PHE A 12 -0.69 1.30 25.47
N THR A 13 -0.61 2.62 25.32
CA THR A 13 0.19 3.23 24.24
C THR A 13 1.67 2.98 24.42
N LEU A 14 2.21 3.10 25.64
CA LEU A 14 3.59 2.75 25.97
C LEU A 14 3.90 1.28 25.64
N GLY A 15 3.02 0.34 26.03
CA GLY A 15 3.19 -1.08 25.73
C GLY A 15 3.22 -1.38 24.23
N LYS A 16 2.37 -0.71 23.45
CA LYS A 16 2.36 -0.87 21.99
C LYS A 16 3.63 -0.34 21.33
N VAL A 17 4.13 0.81 21.77
CA VAL A 17 5.37 1.42 21.26
C VAL A 17 6.59 0.54 21.55
N LEU A 18 6.64 -0.07 22.73
CA LEU A 18 7.72 -0.99 23.10
C LEU A 18 7.68 -2.28 22.28
N LYS A 19 6.48 -2.80 21.99
CA LYS A 19 6.29 -4.04 21.22
C LYS A 19 6.62 -3.88 19.74
N ASP A 20 6.33 -2.72 19.14
CA ASP A 20 6.53 -2.47 17.70
C ASP A 20 7.91 -1.91 17.33
N LYS A 21 8.83 -1.78 18.31
CA LYS A 21 10.15 -1.12 18.13
C LYS A 21 11.08 -1.81 17.11
N ASN A 22 10.85 -3.10 16.83
CA ASN A 22 11.72 -3.95 16.02
C ASN A 22 11.10 -4.41 14.68
N VAL A 23 9.88 -3.98 14.33
CA VAL A 23 9.16 -4.46 13.12
C VAL A 23 9.21 -3.45 11.97
N ASP A 24 9.50 -2.18 12.24
CA ASP A 24 9.59 -1.14 11.20
C ASP A 24 11.03 -0.89 10.75
N LEU A 25 11.31 -1.20 9.47
CA LEU A 25 12.57 -0.95 8.78
C LEU A 25 12.72 0.50 8.29
N LEU A 26 11.69 1.34 8.46
CA LEU A 26 11.69 2.75 8.08
C LEU A 26 11.78 3.63 9.33
N GLU A 27 12.96 4.19 9.57
CA GLU A 27 13.28 5.02 10.76
C GLU A 27 12.26 6.16 10.97
N SER A 28 11.80 6.77 9.89
CA SER A 28 10.81 7.86 9.89
C SER A 28 9.49 7.50 10.61
N ARG A 29 8.97 6.28 10.44
CA ARG A 29 7.72 5.83 11.10
C ARG A 29 7.93 5.58 12.59
N ARG A 30 9.13 5.18 12.99
CA ARG A 30 9.50 4.92 14.37
C ARG A 30 9.63 6.22 15.17
N GLU A 31 10.25 7.24 14.60
CA GLU A 31 10.34 8.57 15.22
C GLU A 31 8.96 9.20 15.43
N PHE A 32 8.07 9.11 14.43
CA PHE A 32 6.71 9.62 14.54
C PHE A 32 5.94 8.99 15.71
N ARG A 33 6.00 7.66 15.86
CA ARG A 33 5.32 6.96 16.98
C ARG A 33 5.89 7.36 18.33
N VAL A 34 7.21 7.53 18.45
CA VAL A 34 7.86 7.93 19.70
C VAL A 34 7.45 9.36 20.07
N ILE A 35 7.50 10.30 19.11
CA ILE A 35 7.07 11.69 19.30
C ILE A 35 5.59 11.74 19.71
N PHE A 36 4.71 11.05 18.97
CA PHE A 36 3.28 11.00 19.27
C PHE A 36 2.99 10.47 20.68
N SER A 37 3.75 9.47 21.13
CA SER A 37 3.55 8.83 22.44
C SER A 37 4.02 9.72 23.59
N TRP A 38 5.15 10.43 23.43
CA TRP A 38 5.58 11.43 24.41
C TRP A 38 4.58 12.57 24.52
N VAL A 39 4.06 13.06 23.39
CA VAL A 39 3.13 14.19 23.35
C VAL A 39 1.78 13.83 23.99
N THR A 40 1.21 12.68 23.62
CA THR A 40 -0.05 12.21 24.23
C THR A 40 0.10 11.92 25.72
N GLY A 41 1.26 11.42 26.16
CA GLY A 41 1.58 11.24 27.56
C GLY A 41 1.68 12.57 28.32
N LEU A 42 2.38 13.56 27.76
CA LEU A 42 2.53 14.89 28.37
C LEU A 42 1.19 15.62 28.48
N TYR A 43 0.35 15.53 27.44
CA TYR A 43 -1.02 16.05 27.45
C TYR A 43 -1.88 15.40 28.52
N SER A 44 -1.84 14.07 28.63
CA SER A 44 -2.63 13.36 29.65
C SER A 44 -2.16 13.75 31.07
N MET A 45 -0.87 13.98 31.25
CA MET A 45 -0.30 14.45 32.51
C MET A 45 -0.76 15.88 32.86
N SER A 46 -0.79 16.81 31.89
CA SER A 46 -1.23 18.19 32.13
C SER A 46 -2.71 18.26 32.52
N VAL A 47 -3.55 17.42 31.91
CA VAL A 47 -4.98 17.31 32.27
C VAL A 47 -5.16 16.80 33.71
N VAL A 48 -4.42 15.75 34.10
CA VAL A 48 -4.48 15.21 35.47
C VAL A 48 -3.95 16.21 36.49
N LEU A 49 -2.87 16.95 36.17
CA LEU A 49 -2.32 17.97 37.06
C LEU A 49 -3.31 19.11 37.29
N MET A 50 -3.97 19.57 36.23
CA MET A 50 -5.03 20.59 36.33
C MET A 50 -6.19 20.10 37.20
N GLU A 51 -6.66 18.86 37.00
CA GLU A 51 -7.74 18.28 37.82
C GLU A 51 -7.35 18.21 39.31
N VAL A 52 -6.09 17.90 39.63
CA VAL A 52 -5.59 17.84 41.02
C VAL A 52 -5.48 19.24 41.64
N ILE A 53 -4.95 20.22 40.91
CA ILE A 53 -4.77 21.60 41.41
C ILE A 53 -6.13 22.29 41.63
N THR A 54 -7.08 22.04 40.73
CA THR A 54 -8.42 22.66 40.79
C THR A 54 -9.37 21.98 41.78
N LYS A 55 -9.00 20.82 42.34
CA LYS A 55 -9.84 20.05 43.26
C LYS A 55 -10.20 20.80 44.54
N ASP A 56 -9.31 21.65 45.04
CA ASP A 56 -9.48 22.40 46.30
C ASP A 56 -9.65 23.92 46.10
N ALA A 57 -9.24 24.47 44.95
CA ALA A 57 -9.13 25.93 44.74
C ALA A 57 -10.36 26.58 44.07
N GLY A 58 -11.34 25.79 43.60
CA GLY A 58 -12.46 26.29 42.80
C GLY A 58 -12.04 26.62 41.36
N TYR A 59 -12.90 26.29 40.40
CA TYR A 59 -12.60 26.46 38.98
C TYR A 59 -12.64 27.93 38.58
N SER A 60 -11.52 28.50 38.12
CA SER A 60 -11.48 29.87 37.61
C SER A 60 -11.43 29.88 36.08
N VAL A 61 -12.19 30.80 35.47
CA VAL A 61 -12.26 30.96 34.00
C VAL A 61 -10.88 31.25 33.38
N GLN A 62 -9.98 31.85 34.17
CA GLN A 62 -8.61 32.16 33.75
C GLN A 62 -7.76 30.90 33.57
N LEU A 63 -7.88 29.91 34.48
CA LEU A 63 -7.16 28.64 34.36
C LEU A 63 -7.64 27.83 33.15
N ASP A 64 -8.94 27.88 32.85
CA ASP A 64 -9.52 27.21 31.70
C ASP A 64 -9.07 27.82 30.37
N LEU A 65 -8.99 29.15 30.31
CA LEU A 65 -8.47 29.86 29.13
C LEU A 65 -6.99 29.54 28.89
N ILE A 66 -6.18 29.47 29.95
CA ILE A 66 -4.76 29.08 29.87
C ILE A 66 -4.62 27.64 29.38
N ASN A 67 -5.40 26.72 29.93
CA ASN A 67 -5.38 25.32 29.52
C ASN A 67 -5.80 25.15 28.05
N SER A 68 -6.94 25.75 27.66
CA SER A 68 -7.44 25.70 26.29
C SER A 68 -6.45 26.30 25.28
N SER A 69 -5.78 27.39 25.65
CA SER A 69 -4.71 27.99 24.83
C SER A 69 -3.51 27.05 24.68
N PHE A 70 -3.11 26.37 25.77
CA PHE A 70 -2.02 25.41 25.73
C PHE A 70 -2.35 24.20 24.83
N ILE A 71 -3.58 23.67 24.93
CA ILE A 71 -4.07 22.58 24.08
C ILE A 71 -4.06 23.01 22.61
N PHE A 72 -4.55 24.22 22.33
CA PHE A 72 -4.58 24.76 20.97
C PHE A 72 -3.17 24.82 20.37
N VAL A 73 -2.18 25.33 21.11
CA VAL A 73 -0.79 25.41 20.64
C VAL A 73 -0.19 24.01 20.40
N LEU A 74 -0.44 23.05 21.30
CA LEU A 74 0.02 21.67 21.12
C LEU A 74 -0.58 21.02 19.88
N VAL A 75 -1.90 21.10 19.70
CA VAL A 75 -2.61 20.54 18.54
C VAL A 75 -2.16 21.22 17.25
N PHE A 76 -1.99 22.54 17.26
CA PHE A 76 -1.47 23.30 16.13
C PHE A 76 -0.05 22.84 15.76
N PHE A 77 0.84 22.71 16.74
CA PHE A 77 2.20 22.24 16.53
C PHE A 77 2.23 20.80 15.99
N ILE A 78 1.42 19.90 16.54
CA ILE A 78 1.30 18.51 16.04
C ILE A 78 0.77 18.50 14.61
N SER A 79 -0.29 19.26 14.32
CA SER A 79 -0.89 19.35 13.00
C SER A 79 0.10 19.87 11.98
N PHE A 80 0.89 20.89 12.36
CA PHE A 80 1.97 21.43 11.55
C PHE A 80 3.09 20.41 11.31
N ARG A 81 3.48 19.65 12.35
CA ARG A 81 4.47 18.57 12.22
C ARG A 81 3.94 17.43 11.35
N ILE A 82 2.67 17.05 11.45
CA ILE A 82 2.02 16.05 10.58
C ILE A 82 1.98 16.54 9.13
N PHE A 83 1.69 17.83 8.91
CA PHE A 83 1.66 18.43 7.59
C PHE A 83 3.05 18.41 6.93
N GLN A 84 4.09 18.84 7.63
CA GLN A 84 5.47 18.74 7.14
C GLN A 84 5.94 17.27 6.97
N PHE A 85 5.46 16.37 7.82
CA PHE A 85 5.79 14.96 7.71
C PHE A 85 5.05 14.28 6.55
N ARG A 86 3.83 14.70 6.20
CA ARG A 86 3.13 14.25 4.99
C ARG A 86 3.95 14.53 3.74
N GLU A 87 4.58 15.70 3.68
CA GLU A 87 5.45 16.11 2.57
C GLU A 87 6.75 15.29 2.49
N ASN A 88 7.18 14.66 3.60
CA ASN A 88 8.38 13.83 3.68
C ASN A 88 8.13 12.31 3.68
N VAL A 89 6.89 11.85 3.90
CA VAL A 89 6.54 10.41 4.03
C VAL A 89 5.75 9.87 2.87
N PHE A 90 4.99 10.73 2.20
CA PHE A 90 4.79 10.54 0.79
C PHE A 90 5.91 11.36 0.19
N PRO A 91 7.00 10.74 -0.31
CA PRO A 91 7.58 11.34 -1.48
C PRO A 91 6.37 11.51 -2.40
N THR A 92 5.96 12.75 -2.66
CA THR A 92 5.66 13.05 -4.04
C THR A 92 6.87 12.43 -4.71
N GLU A 93 6.68 11.31 -5.41
CA GLU A 93 7.57 11.06 -6.52
C GLU A 93 7.40 12.35 -7.31
N GLU A 94 8.21 13.37 -6.98
CA GLU A 94 8.90 14.12 -7.98
C GLU A 94 9.38 12.99 -8.85
N ILE A 95 8.60 12.75 -9.90
CA ILE A 95 9.12 12.29 -11.14
C ILE A 95 10.17 13.35 -11.39
N GLN A 96 11.36 13.15 -10.79
CA GLN A 96 12.58 13.69 -11.29
C GLN A 96 12.47 13.22 -12.72
N LYS A 97 12.08 14.17 -13.56
CA LYS A 97 12.28 14.10 -14.97
C LYS A 97 13.80 14.16 -15.06
N GLU A 98 14.46 13.07 -14.65
CA GLU A 98 15.80 12.74 -15.07
C GLU A 98 15.73 13.00 -16.55
N GLU A 99 16.57 13.93 -17.01
CA GLU A 99 16.86 14.06 -18.42
C GLU A 99 17.00 12.64 -18.93
N VAL A 100 16.03 12.24 -19.75
CA VAL A 100 15.96 10.91 -20.31
C VAL A 100 17.14 10.86 -21.24
N THR A 101 18.29 10.44 -20.72
CA THR A 101 19.27 9.82 -21.56
C THR A 101 18.53 8.63 -22.13
N GLU A 102 18.27 8.68 -23.44
CA GLU A 102 17.82 7.56 -24.25
C GLU A 102 18.88 6.46 -24.18
N GLU A 103 19.10 5.90 -22.99
CA GLU A 103 19.82 4.67 -22.84
C GLU A 103 19.02 3.63 -23.61
N PRO A 104 19.65 2.94 -24.57
CA PRO A 104 19.00 1.90 -25.34
C PRO A 104 18.38 0.88 -24.39
N LEU A 105 17.22 0.37 -24.80
CA LEU A 105 16.47 -0.62 -24.07
C LEU A 105 17.40 -1.81 -23.73
N ASP A 106 17.54 -2.13 -22.44
CA ASP A 106 18.42 -3.21 -21.98
C ASP A 106 17.89 -4.56 -22.49
N GLU A 107 18.37 -4.98 -23.66
CA GLU A 107 17.93 -6.21 -24.32
C GLU A 107 18.18 -7.45 -23.47
N ASN A 108 19.25 -7.45 -22.67
CA ASN A 108 19.57 -8.56 -21.76
C ASN A 108 18.52 -8.66 -20.65
N LEU A 109 18.13 -7.52 -20.07
CA LEU A 109 17.06 -7.48 -19.08
C LEU A 109 15.71 -7.89 -19.68
N LEU A 110 15.41 -7.46 -20.90
CA LEU A 110 14.19 -7.86 -21.62
C LEU A 110 14.16 -9.37 -21.89
N GLN A 111 15.28 -9.96 -22.31
CA GLN A 111 15.40 -11.41 -22.50
C GLN A 111 15.18 -12.17 -21.19
N LYS A 112 15.79 -11.73 -20.09
CA LYS A 112 15.55 -12.32 -18.76
C LYS A 112 14.10 -12.22 -18.35
N LEU A 113 13.47 -11.05 -18.52
CA LEU A 113 12.04 -10.89 -18.24
C LEU A 113 11.19 -11.85 -19.08
N ASN A 114 11.47 -11.97 -20.38
CA ASN A 114 10.77 -12.88 -21.27
C ASN A 114 10.92 -14.35 -20.86
N SER A 115 12.10 -14.78 -20.41
CA SER A 115 12.29 -16.14 -19.88
C SER A 115 11.45 -16.39 -18.62
N LEU A 116 11.39 -15.43 -17.69
CA LEU A 116 10.53 -15.53 -16.50
C LEU A 116 9.04 -15.61 -16.87
N LEU A 117 8.61 -14.89 -17.92
CA LEU A 117 7.23 -14.91 -18.38
C LEU A 117 6.87 -16.20 -19.13
N LYS A 118 7.73 -16.68 -20.03
CA LYS A 118 7.45 -17.85 -20.87
C LYS A 118 7.69 -19.17 -20.13
N ASP A 119 8.84 -19.30 -19.48
CA ASP A 119 9.30 -20.59 -18.95
C ASP A 119 8.76 -20.81 -17.54
N GLN A 120 8.78 -19.77 -16.72
CA GLN A 120 8.37 -19.85 -15.30
C GLN A 120 6.94 -19.36 -15.05
N LYS A 121 6.31 -18.72 -16.05
CA LYS A 121 4.99 -18.08 -15.92
C LYS A 121 4.83 -17.31 -14.62
N VAL A 122 5.83 -16.50 -14.25
CA VAL A 122 5.86 -15.80 -12.95
C VAL A 122 4.63 -14.94 -12.71
N PHE A 123 3.96 -14.48 -13.77
CA PHE A 123 2.71 -13.72 -13.69
C PHE A 123 1.56 -14.49 -13.02
N LEU A 124 1.60 -15.83 -12.95
CA LEU A 124 0.61 -16.65 -12.23
C LEU A 124 0.80 -16.62 -10.71
N GLN A 125 1.94 -16.11 -10.21
CA GLN A 125 2.18 -16.02 -8.78
C GLN A 125 1.22 -15.04 -8.12
N GLU A 126 0.53 -15.50 -7.09
CA GLU A 126 -0.30 -14.65 -6.27
C GLU A 126 0.55 -13.54 -5.63
N ASN A 127 0.01 -12.32 -5.59
CA ASN A 127 0.66 -11.17 -4.96
C ASN A 127 2.07 -10.87 -5.50
N LEU A 128 2.37 -11.23 -6.76
CA LEU A 128 3.61 -10.82 -7.41
C LEU A 128 3.71 -9.29 -7.39
N THR A 129 4.76 -8.78 -6.76
CA THR A 129 5.08 -7.34 -6.69
C THR A 129 6.23 -7.00 -7.62
N ILE A 130 6.33 -5.72 -7.99
CA ILE A 130 7.47 -5.24 -8.78
C ILE A 130 8.81 -5.44 -8.05
N LEU A 131 8.82 -5.31 -6.72
CA LEU A 131 9.98 -5.62 -5.87
C LEU A 131 10.39 -7.10 -6.01
N ALA A 132 9.43 -8.02 -5.94
CA ALA A 132 9.71 -9.44 -6.08
C ALA A 132 10.23 -9.78 -7.49
N LEU A 133 9.68 -9.16 -8.53
CA LEU A 133 10.17 -9.32 -9.90
C LEU A 133 11.59 -8.76 -10.07
N ALA A 134 11.86 -7.58 -9.52
CA ALA A 134 13.18 -6.94 -9.54
C ALA A 134 14.24 -7.79 -8.86
N LYS A 135 13.91 -8.40 -7.71
CA LYS A 135 14.77 -9.38 -7.03
C LYS A 135 15.08 -10.59 -7.90
N ARG A 136 14.07 -11.17 -8.59
CA ARG A 136 14.27 -12.31 -9.51
C ARG A 136 15.17 -11.95 -10.70
N LEU A 137 15.06 -10.71 -11.18
CA LEU A 137 15.88 -10.19 -12.28
C LEU A 137 17.26 -9.68 -11.83
N ASN A 138 17.52 -9.64 -10.53
CA ASN A 138 18.72 -9.09 -9.92
C ASN A 138 19.02 -7.64 -10.36
N VAL A 139 18.00 -6.79 -10.37
CA VAL A 139 18.11 -5.36 -10.72
C VAL A 139 17.28 -4.49 -9.77
N PRO A 140 17.54 -3.17 -9.69
CA PRO A 140 16.68 -2.25 -8.93
C PRO A 140 15.26 -2.16 -9.50
N GLU A 141 14.25 -1.95 -8.63
CA GLU A 141 12.85 -1.77 -9.04
C GLU A 141 12.66 -0.69 -10.10
N LYS A 142 13.41 0.41 -10.01
CA LYS A 142 13.39 1.52 -10.96
C LYS A 142 13.68 1.05 -12.38
N LYS A 143 14.64 0.14 -12.58
CA LYS A 143 14.96 -0.43 -13.91
C LYS A 143 13.82 -1.27 -14.46
N VAL A 144 13.19 -2.10 -13.62
CA VAL A 144 12.03 -2.92 -14.03
C VAL A 144 10.85 -2.03 -14.41
N ARG A 145 10.57 -1.00 -13.60
CA ARG A 145 9.49 -0.04 -13.87
C ARG A 145 9.73 0.70 -15.18
N ARG A 146 10.97 1.15 -15.42
CA ARG A 146 11.37 1.80 -16.67
C ARG A 146 11.19 0.86 -17.86
N LEU A 147 11.65 -0.38 -17.76
CA LEU A 147 11.48 -1.38 -18.82
C LEU A 147 10.01 -1.61 -19.14
N ILE A 148 9.15 -1.77 -18.12
CA ILE A 148 7.72 -2.02 -18.32
C ILE A 148 7.01 -0.80 -18.90
N ASN A 149 7.32 0.39 -18.39
CA ASN A 149 6.58 1.60 -18.77
C ASN A 149 7.06 2.21 -20.08
N GLN A 150 8.38 2.38 -20.22
CA GLN A 150 8.98 3.02 -21.39
C GLN A 150 9.34 1.98 -22.45
N GLY A 151 9.87 0.83 -22.04
CA GLY A 151 10.32 -0.20 -22.97
C GLY A 151 9.19 -1.03 -23.58
N LEU A 152 8.19 -1.39 -22.76
CA LEU A 152 7.06 -2.23 -23.18
C LEU A 152 5.75 -1.45 -23.36
N GLY A 153 5.69 -0.19 -22.93
CA GLY A 153 4.54 0.70 -23.15
C GLY A 153 3.35 0.50 -22.21
N TYR A 154 3.48 -0.26 -21.11
CA TYR A 154 2.41 -0.40 -20.12
C TYR A 154 2.37 0.81 -19.18
N ARG A 155 1.20 1.27 -18.73
CA ARG A 155 1.16 2.46 -17.86
C ARG A 155 1.71 2.16 -16.47
N ASN A 156 1.55 0.92 -16.02
CA ASN A 156 2.03 0.46 -14.71
C ASN A 156 2.21 -1.06 -14.67
N PHE A 157 2.81 -1.54 -13.58
CA PHE A 157 3.08 -2.96 -13.36
C PHE A 157 1.81 -3.83 -13.30
N ASN A 158 0.70 -3.32 -12.75
CA ASN A 158 -0.54 -4.09 -12.66
C ASN A 158 -1.17 -4.30 -14.04
N GLU A 159 -1.14 -3.28 -14.90
CA GLU A 159 -1.59 -3.41 -16.30
C GLU A 159 -0.75 -4.44 -17.06
N PHE A 160 0.57 -4.39 -16.89
CA PHE A 160 1.49 -5.38 -17.42
C PHE A 160 1.10 -6.81 -16.98
N LEU A 161 0.92 -7.05 -15.67
CA LEU A 161 0.53 -8.38 -15.19
C LEU A 161 -0.84 -8.81 -15.72
N ASN A 162 -1.82 -7.91 -15.71
CA ASN A 162 -3.17 -8.18 -16.22
C ASN A 162 -3.12 -8.59 -17.68
N HIS A 163 -2.29 -7.97 -18.51
CA HIS A 163 -2.16 -8.32 -19.92
C HIS A 163 -1.80 -9.82 -20.10
N PHE A 164 -0.79 -10.31 -19.39
CA PHE A 164 -0.38 -11.72 -19.47
C PHE A 164 -1.40 -12.67 -18.83
N ARG A 165 -1.95 -12.30 -17.67
CA ARG A 165 -2.96 -13.12 -16.97
C ARG A 165 -4.24 -13.27 -17.77
N ILE A 166 -4.75 -12.19 -18.37
CA ILE A 166 -5.97 -12.23 -19.18
C ILE A 166 -5.73 -12.99 -20.48
N LYS A 167 -4.53 -12.90 -21.07
CA LYS A 167 -4.18 -13.73 -22.23
C LYS A 167 -4.24 -15.22 -21.92
N GLU A 168 -3.69 -15.64 -20.77
CA GLU A 168 -3.79 -17.02 -20.31
C GLU A 168 -5.25 -17.40 -19.95
N ALA A 169 -6.01 -16.48 -19.35
CA ALA A 169 -7.43 -16.67 -19.07
C ALA A 169 -8.23 -16.96 -20.34
N MET A 170 -8.01 -16.20 -21.41
CA MET A 170 -8.68 -16.42 -22.70
C MET A 170 -8.40 -17.81 -23.23
N PHE A 171 -7.13 -18.27 -23.18
CA PHE A 171 -6.76 -19.62 -23.60
C PHE A 171 -7.51 -20.69 -22.81
N ILE A 172 -7.61 -20.56 -21.49
CA ILE A 172 -8.33 -21.50 -20.62
C ILE A 172 -9.84 -21.46 -20.89
N LEU A 173 -10.41 -20.27 -21.07
CA LEU A 173 -11.86 -20.08 -21.26
C LEU A 173 -12.35 -20.49 -22.65
N SER A 174 -11.46 -20.51 -23.65
CA SER A 174 -11.76 -21.03 -24.99
C SER A 174 -11.58 -22.53 -25.12
N ASP A 175 -10.98 -23.19 -24.13
CA ASP A 175 -10.69 -24.62 -24.15
C ASP A 175 -11.95 -25.44 -23.80
N PRO A 176 -12.51 -26.24 -24.73
CA PRO A 176 -13.72 -27.02 -24.49
C PRO A 176 -13.56 -28.05 -23.37
N ASP A 177 -12.34 -28.58 -23.17
CA ASP A 177 -12.05 -29.59 -22.15
C ASP A 177 -12.04 -28.98 -20.74
N LYS A 178 -12.06 -27.65 -20.64
CA LYS A 178 -12.06 -26.90 -19.37
C LYS A 178 -13.37 -26.16 -19.11
N ASN A 179 -14.45 -26.51 -19.83
CA ASN A 179 -15.73 -25.80 -19.70
C ASN A 179 -16.31 -25.83 -18.27
N ASP A 180 -16.03 -26.91 -17.52
CA ASP A 180 -16.47 -27.10 -16.14
C ASP A 180 -15.66 -26.29 -15.11
N PHE A 181 -14.56 -25.66 -15.52
CA PHE A 181 -13.72 -24.91 -14.59
C PHE A 181 -14.44 -23.64 -14.18
N GLN A 182 -14.71 -23.48 -12.88
CA GLN A 182 -15.35 -22.27 -12.38
C GLN A 182 -14.48 -21.03 -12.66
N VAL A 183 -15.11 -19.94 -13.07
CA VAL A 183 -14.41 -18.66 -13.37
C VAL A 183 -13.58 -18.18 -12.17
N LEU A 184 -14.09 -18.38 -10.95
CA LEU A 184 -13.36 -18.09 -9.72
C LEU A 184 -12.06 -18.89 -9.62
N ARG A 185 -12.11 -20.20 -9.90
CA ARG A 185 -10.91 -21.06 -9.88
C ARG A 185 -9.87 -20.56 -10.88
N ILE A 186 -10.30 -20.25 -12.10
CA ILE A 186 -9.41 -19.70 -13.14
C ILE A 186 -8.75 -18.40 -12.65
N ALA A 187 -9.53 -17.49 -12.04
CA ALA A 187 -8.98 -16.26 -11.49
C ALA A 187 -7.91 -16.51 -10.43
N MET A 188 -8.16 -17.44 -9.49
CA MET A 188 -7.19 -17.79 -8.44
C MET A 188 -5.93 -18.43 -9.03
N ASP A 189 -6.06 -19.34 -10.00
CA ASP A 189 -4.95 -20.01 -10.68
C ASP A 189 -4.08 -19.02 -11.48
N LEU A 190 -4.66 -17.88 -11.88
CA LEU A 190 -3.96 -16.77 -12.54
C LEU A 190 -3.32 -15.77 -11.56
N GLY A 191 -3.39 -16.03 -10.26
CA GLY A 191 -2.76 -15.21 -9.22
C GLY A 191 -3.57 -13.98 -8.81
N TYR A 192 -4.88 -13.95 -9.06
CA TYR A 192 -5.78 -12.95 -8.47
C TYR A 192 -6.21 -13.39 -7.07
N GLY A 193 -6.26 -12.47 -6.11
CA GLY A 193 -6.75 -12.75 -4.75
C GLY A 193 -8.28 -12.81 -4.62
N SER A 194 -9.02 -12.40 -5.66
CA SER A 194 -10.48 -12.50 -5.71
C SER A 194 -11.02 -12.36 -7.13
N LEU A 195 -12.31 -12.67 -7.30
CA LEU A 195 -13.00 -12.62 -8.60
C LEU A 195 -13.22 -11.20 -9.13
N ALA A 196 -13.44 -10.21 -8.25
CA ALA A 196 -13.82 -8.86 -8.68
C ALA A 196 -12.71 -8.14 -9.48
N PRO A 197 -11.43 -8.15 -9.05
CA PRO A 197 -10.32 -7.60 -9.83
C PRO A 197 -10.12 -8.32 -11.16
N PHE A 198 -10.25 -9.65 -11.19
CA PHE A 198 -10.17 -10.43 -12.42
C PHE A 198 -11.26 -10.03 -13.42
N ASN A 199 -12.53 -10.01 -13.00
CA ASN A 199 -13.65 -9.64 -13.88
C ASN A 199 -13.48 -8.23 -14.46
N ARG A 200 -12.96 -7.29 -13.66
CA ARG A 200 -12.68 -5.93 -14.11
C ARG A 200 -11.59 -5.91 -15.19
N ALA A 201 -10.45 -6.52 -14.91
CA ALA A 201 -9.33 -6.59 -15.85
C ALA A 201 -9.71 -7.32 -17.15
N PHE A 202 -10.46 -8.42 -17.04
CA PHE A 202 -10.93 -9.18 -18.20
C PHE A 202 -11.87 -8.32 -19.07
N LYS A 203 -12.86 -7.65 -18.47
CA LYS A 203 -13.78 -6.78 -19.22
C LYS A 203 -13.09 -5.57 -19.83
N GLU A 204 -12.10 -5.00 -19.14
CA GLU A 204 -11.31 -3.88 -19.65
C GLU A 204 -10.48 -4.26 -20.89
N ILE A 205 -9.85 -5.44 -20.88
CA ILE A 205 -8.97 -5.90 -21.96
C ILE A 205 -9.76 -6.54 -23.11
N VAL A 206 -10.80 -7.33 -22.81
CA VAL A 206 -11.54 -8.16 -23.78
C VAL A 206 -12.86 -7.51 -24.21
N GLY A 207 -13.38 -6.55 -23.44
CA GLY A 207 -14.64 -5.86 -23.74
C GLY A 207 -15.91 -6.58 -23.25
N MET A 208 -15.81 -7.81 -22.73
CA MET A 208 -16.95 -8.62 -22.27
C MET A 208 -16.62 -9.38 -20.98
N THR A 209 -17.60 -10.04 -20.37
CA THR A 209 -17.36 -10.82 -19.15
C THR A 209 -16.70 -12.17 -19.47
N PRO A 210 -15.93 -12.77 -18.54
CA PRO A 210 -15.34 -14.10 -18.73
C PRO A 210 -16.37 -15.19 -19.07
N SER A 211 -17.57 -15.11 -18.45
CA SER A 211 -18.66 -16.05 -18.69
C SER A 211 -19.25 -15.89 -20.09
N ASP A 212 -19.41 -14.66 -20.57
CA ASP A 212 -19.91 -14.40 -21.92
C ASP A 212 -18.88 -14.83 -22.97
N PHE A 213 -17.60 -14.54 -22.74
CA PHE A 213 -16.51 -15.01 -23.58
C PHE A 213 -16.48 -16.54 -23.71
N ARG A 214 -16.66 -17.26 -22.59
CA ARG A 214 -16.75 -18.73 -22.61
C ARG A 214 -17.94 -19.23 -23.42
N LYS A 215 -19.12 -18.67 -23.19
CA LYS A 215 -20.34 -19.03 -23.93
C LYS A 215 -20.17 -18.82 -25.42
N GLN A 216 -19.57 -17.70 -25.84
CA GLN A 216 -19.34 -17.41 -27.25
C GLN A 216 -18.44 -18.47 -27.91
N ASN A 217 -17.38 -18.91 -27.22
CA ASN A 217 -16.46 -19.92 -27.74
C ASN A 217 -17.01 -21.36 -27.64
N SER A 218 -17.97 -21.60 -26.74
CA SER A 218 -18.66 -22.90 -26.63
C SER A 218 -19.77 -23.07 -27.67
N SER A 219 -20.44 -21.97 -28.05
CA SER A 219 -21.57 -21.95 -28.99
C SER A 219 -21.17 -21.78 -30.45
N ALA A 220 -19.92 -21.44 -30.76
CA ALA A 220 -19.40 -21.28 -32.12
C ALA A 220 -19.08 -22.63 -32.80
N LYS A 221 -19.76 -23.71 -32.39
CA LYS A 221 -19.55 -25.08 -32.87
C LYS A 221 -20.85 -25.69 -33.36
#